data_AF-A0A2W5DBG6-F1
#
_entry.id   AF-A0A2W5DBG6-F1
#
_cell.length_a   1.000
_cell.length_b   1.000
_cell.length_c   1.000
_cell.angle_alpha   90.00
_cell.angle_beta   90.00
_cell.angle_gamma   90.00
#
_symmetry.space_group_name_H-M   'P 1'
#
loop_
_entity.id
_entity.type
_entity.pdbx_description
1 polymer ?
#
loop_
_entity_poly.entity_id
_entity_poly.type
_entity_poly.pdbx_seq_one_letter_code
_entity_poly.pdbx_strand_id
1 'polypeptide(L)'
;MKVPDKYRDYECTEYFIDGWAESGYFDDKSQTQIVTPLGEAYEDREIGFFAVGRSGADSIDFGYRRGHVGLWAFHPIDQEFQLMAVTITELVDGWCSGKLAV
;
A
#
# COMPACT_ATOMS: atom_id res chain seq x y z
N MET A 1 8.41 10.11 -10.46
CA MET A 1 7.82 11.34 -9.86
C MET A 1 8.59 11.80 -8.60
N LYS A 2 8.54 13.09 -8.19
CA LYS A 2 9.04 13.54 -6.86
C LYS A 2 7.96 13.30 -5.80
N VAL A 3 8.33 12.87 -4.59
CA VAL A 3 7.41 12.71 -3.45
C VAL A 3 6.79 14.06 -3.06
N PRO A 4 5.46 14.22 -3.08
CA PRO A 4 4.75 15.40 -2.60
C PRO A 4 4.98 15.67 -1.10
N ASP A 5 4.99 16.94 -0.71
CA ASP A 5 5.32 17.35 0.66
C ASP A 5 4.42 16.75 1.74
N LYS A 6 3.14 16.55 1.44
CA LYS A 6 2.18 15.93 2.35
C LYS A 6 2.50 14.46 2.69
N TYR A 7 3.32 13.80 1.89
CA TYR A 7 3.69 12.40 2.10
C TYR A 7 5.11 12.21 2.65
N ARG A 8 5.81 13.29 3.02
CA ARG A 8 7.22 13.20 3.50
C ARG A 8 7.39 12.39 4.77
N ASP A 9 6.37 12.31 5.62
CA ASP A 9 6.42 11.57 6.88
C ASP A 9 6.12 10.07 6.71
N TYR A 10 5.95 9.63 5.46
CA TYR A 10 5.77 8.24 5.07
C TYR A 10 7.02 7.76 4.31
N GLU A 11 7.45 6.54 4.59
CA GLU A 11 8.56 5.88 3.88
C GLU A 11 8.10 5.35 2.51
N CYS A 12 7.55 6.23 1.67
CA CYS A 12 6.87 5.88 0.42
C CYS A 12 7.64 6.32 -0.83
N THR A 13 8.94 6.55 -0.73
CA THR A 13 9.74 7.08 -1.85
C THR A 13 9.70 6.16 -3.08
N GLU A 14 9.78 4.84 -2.86
CA GLU A 14 9.68 3.82 -3.91
C GLU A 14 8.40 3.96 -4.73
N TYR A 15 7.25 4.19 -4.08
CA TYR A 15 5.96 4.36 -4.75
C TYR A 15 5.99 5.43 -5.84
N PHE A 16 6.71 6.53 -5.61
CA PHE A 16 6.80 7.64 -6.56
C PHE A 16 7.94 7.49 -7.57
N ILE A 17 9.06 6.89 -7.18
CA ILE A 17 10.25 6.78 -8.06
C ILE A 17 10.09 5.64 -9.06
N ASP A 18 9.51 4.52 -8.64
CA ASP A 18 9.49 3.28 -9.43
C ASP A 18 8.25 3.15 -10.32
N GLY A 19 7.45 4.23 -10.44
CA GLY A 19 6.30 4.32 -11.35
C GLY A 19 4.98 3.78 -10.80
N TRP A 20 4.97 3.19 -9.59
CA TRP A 20 3.74 2.67 -8.98
C TRP A 20 2.65 3.73 -8.79
N ALA A 21 3.03 4.96 -8.46
CA ALA A 21 2.13 6.10 -8.37
C ALA A 21 1.45 6.46 -9.70
N GLU A 22 2.04 6.07 -10.83
CA GLU A 22 1.55 6.39 -12.17
C GLU A 22 0.74 5.22 -12.75
N SER A 23 1.20 3.98 -12.58
CA SER A 23 0.58 2.79 -13.18
C SER A 23 -0.29 1.97 -12.23
N GLY A 24 0.04 1.95 -10.93
CA GLY A 24 -0.46 0.93 -10.01
C GLY A 24 -0.08 -0.50 -10.45
N TYR A 25 -0.82 -1.48 -9.93
CA TYR A 25 -0.76 -2.89 -10.31
C TYR A 25 -2.12 -3.55 -10.09
N PHE A 26 -2.67 -4.12 -11.17
CA PHE A 26 -3.87 -4.93 -11.15
C PHE A 26 -3.47 -6.40 -11.33
N ASP A 27 -3.85 -7.26 -10.38
CA ASP A 27 -3.66 -8.70 -10.49
C ASP A 27 -4.85 -9.33 -11.21
N ASP A 28 -4.65 -9.74 -12.46
CA ASP A 28 -5.68 -10.37 -13.29
C ASP A 28 -6.23 -11.67 -12.68
N LYS A 29 -5.43 -12.39 -11.88
CA LYS A 29 -5.85 -13.68 -11.32
C LYS A 29 -6.85 -13.50 -10.19
N SER A 30 -6.58 -12.60 -9.25
CA SER A 30 -7.48 -12.26 -8.15
C SER A 30 -8.51 -11.18 -8.51
N GLN A 31 -8.41 -10.57 -9.70
CA GLN A 31 -9.22 -9.43 -10.13
C GLN A 31 -9.14 -8.27 -9.11
N THR A 32 -7.96 -8.05 -8.53
CA THR A 32 -7.76 -7.09 -7.44
C THR A 32 -6.71 -6.04 -7.81
N GLN A 33 -7.01 -4.77 -7.53
CA GLN A 33 -6.06 -3.67 -7.63
C GLN A 33 -5.13 -3.68 -6.40
N ILE A 34 -4.05 -4.47 -6.47
CA ILE A 34 -3.10 -4.63 -5.35
C ILE A 34 -2.39 -3.33 -5.02
N VAL A 35 -2.04 -2.54 -6.04
CA VAL A 35 -1.41 -1.22 -5.89
C VAL A 35 -2.22 -0.22 -6.68
N THR A 36 -2.75 0.82 -6.04
CA THR A 36 -3.53 1.87 -6.69
C THR A 36 -2.61 2.97 -7.24
N PRO A 37 -2.88 3.53 -8.42
CA PRO A 37 -2.22 4.76 -8.86
C PRO A 37 -2.57 5.93 -7.93
N LEU A 38 -1.77 6.99 -7.94
CA LEU A 38 -1.86 8.12 -7.01
C LEU A 38 -3.22 8.83 -7.07
N GLY A 39 -3.89 8.82 -8.22
CA GLY A 39 -5.23 9.41 -8.38
C GLY A 39 -6.32 8.72 -7.56
N GLU A 40 -6.06 7.48 -7.13
CA GLU A 40 -6.98 6.66 -6.33
C GLU A 40 -6.46 6.40 -4.90
N ALA A 41 -5.17 6.63 -4.67
CA ALA A 41 -4.55 6.57 -3.36
C ALA A 41 -5.06 7.70 -2.45
N TYR A 42 -5.15 7.43 -1.15
CA TYR A 42 -5.67 8.40 -0.19
C TYR A 42 -4.90 8.38 1.14
N GLU A 43 -4.90 9.51 1.83
CA GLU A 43 -4.33 9.65 3.16
C GLU A 43 -5.45 9.65 4.19
N ASP A 44 -5.40 8.72 5.14
CA ASP A 44 -6.12 8.82 6.40
C ASP A 44 -5.19 9.44 7.46
N ARG A 45 -5.51 10.68 7.84
CA ARG A 45 -4.71 11.45 8.79
C ARG A 45 -4.96 11.08 10.24
N GLU A 46 -6.12 10.51 10.55
CA GLU A 46 -6.49 10.16 11.93
C GLU A 46 -5.65 8.99 12.41
N ILE A 47 -5.47 7.98 11.55
CA ILE A 47 -4.63 6.80 11.82
C ILE A 47 -3.20 6.92 11.28
N GLY A 48 -2.88 8.01 10.58
CA GLY A 48 -1.56 8.25 10.02
C GLY A 48 -1.18 7.21 8.97
N PHE A 49 -2.08 6.95 8.02
CA PHE A 49 -1.95 5.92 7.00
C PHE A 49 -2.10 6.51 5.61
N PHE A 50 -1.18 6.15 4.72
CA PHE A 50 -1.26 6.49 3.31
C PHE A 50 -1.56 5.22 2.51
N ALA A 51 -2.84 5.03 2.18
CA ALA A 51 -3.32 3.86 1.46
C ALA A 51 -2.95 3.96 -0.03
N VAL A 52 -2.23 2.95 -0.52
CA VAL A 52 -1.73 2.84 -1.90
C VAL A 52 -2.07 1.50 -2.55
N GLY A 53 -2.95 0.72 -1.95
CA GLY A 53 -3.27 -0.63 -2.42
C GLY A 53 -4.43 -1.24 -1.66
N ARG A 54 -4.96 -2.35 -2.17
CA ARG A 54 -6.10 -3.06 -1.57
C ARG A 54 -5.85 -4.56 -1.56
N SER A 55 -6.24 -5.22 -0.47
CA SER A 55 -6.25 -6.69 -0.40
C SER A 55 -7.38 -7.32 -1.21
N GLY A 56 -8.46 -6.58 -1.46
CA GLY A 56 -9.69 -7.11 -2.05
C GLY A 56 -10.63 -7.82 -1.06
N ALA A 57 -10.28 -7.88 0.23
CA ALA A 57 -11.07 -8.50 1.29
C ALA A 57 -11.24 -7.55 2.49
N ASP A 58 -12.38 -7.67 3.19
CA ASP A 58 -12.66 -7.04 4.50
C ASP A 58 -12.32 -5.55 4.64
N SER A 59 -12.34 -4.82 3.52
CA SER A 59 -11.91 -3.42 3.45
C SER A 59 -10.48 -3.19 3.97
N ILE A 60 -9.62 -4.22 3.90
CA ILE A 60 -8.22 -4.14 4.28
C ILE A 60 -7.43 -3.49 3.14
N ASP A 61 -6.87 -2.33 3.45
CA ASP A 61 -6.03 -1.55 2.53
C ASP A 61 -4.54 -1.76 2.84
N PHE A 62 -3.73 -1.70 1.79
CA PHE A 62 -2.27 -1.67 1.89
C PHE A 62 -1.76 -0.24 1.81
N GLY A 63 -0.77 0.10 2.62
CA GLY A 63 -0.28 1.45 2.68
C GLY A 63 0.93 1.66 3.56
N TYR A 64 1.38 2.89 3.59
CA TYR A 64 2.49 3.33 4.42
C TYR A 64 1.95 3.85 5.74
N ARG A 65 2.59 3.44 6.85
CA ARG A 65 2.28 3.93 8.18
C ARG A 65 3.25 5.04 8.55
N ARG A 66 2.75 6.17 9.05
CA ARG A 66 3.57 7.35 9.37
C ARG A 66 4.69 6.98 10.33
N GLY A 67 5.92 7.40 10.00
CA GLY A 67 7.12 7.14 10.81
C GLY A 67 7.55 5.67 10.92
N HIS A 68 6.98 4.77 10.11
CA HIS A 68 7.33 3.35 10.07
C HIS A 68 7.79 2.97 8.66
N VAL A 69 8.78 2.07 8.60
CA VAL A 69 9.28 1.51 7.33
C VAL A 69 8.35 0.40 6.85
N GLY A 70 8.25 0.26 5.52
CA GLY A 70 7.55 -0.84 4.85
C GLY A 70 6.08 -0.57 4.55
N LEU A 71 5.44 -1.57 3.96
CA LEU A 71 4.03 -1.62 3.62
C LEU A 71 3.25 -2.42 4.65
N TRP A 72 2.13 -1.85 5.05
CA TRP A 72 1.28 -2.34 6.11
C TRP A 72 -0.12 -2.59 5.57
N ALA A 73 -0.73 -3.68 6.00
CA ALA A 73 -2.16 -3.88 5.91
C ALA A 73 -2.81 -3.22 7.12
N PHE A 74 -3.85 -2.40 6.89
CA PHE A 74 -4.68 -1.87 7.96
C PHE A 74 -5.96 -2.69 8.07
N HIS A 75 -6.18 -3.27 9.26
CA HIS A 75 -7.35 -4.08 9.60
C HIS A 75 -8.40 -3.18 10.26
N PRO A 76 -9.44 -2.70 9.54
CA PRO A 76 -10.34 -1.67 10.07
C PRO A 76 -11.23 -2.17 11.22
N ILE A 77 -11.50 -3.48 11.28
CA ILE A 77 -12.30 -4.09 12.35
C ILE A 77 -11.56 -4.03 13.69
N ASP A 78 -10.29 -4.44 13.70
CA ASP A 78 -9.47 -4.52 14.90
C ASP A 78 -8.68 -3.22 15.17
N GLN A 79 -8.65 -2.31 14.20
CA GLN A 79 -7.82 -1.09 14.19
C GLN A 79 -6.32 -1.39 14.32
N GLU A 80 -5.87 -2.47 13.68
CA GLU A 80 -4.49 -2.94 13.76
C GLU A 80 -3.73 -2.79 12.44
N PHE A 81 -2.41 -2.64 12.55
CA PHE A 81 -1.49 -2.62 11.42
C PHE A 81 -0.65 -3.89 11.41
N GLN A 82 -0.68 -4.61 10.28
CA GLN A 82 0.16 -5.78 10.03
C GLN A 82 1.23 -5.44 8.99
N LEU A 83 2.51 -5.62 9.33
CA LEU A 83 3.59 -5.45 8.36
C LEU A 83 3.52 -6.56 7.31
N MET A 84 3.48 -6.17 6.04
CA MET A 84 3.33 -7.10 4.91
C MET A 84 4.65 -7.29 4.15
N ALA A 85 5.34 -6.19 3.87
CA ALA A 85 6.54 -6.17 3.03
C ALA A 85 7.39 -4.92 3.31
N VAL A 86 8.66 -4.92 2.91
CA VAL A 86 9.51 -3.71 3.01
C VAL A 86 9.34 -2.82 1.78
N THR A 87 8.97 -3.40 0.64
CA THR A 87 8.82 -2.71 -0.66
C THR A 87 7.49 -3.04 -1.34
N ILE A 88 7.08 -2.22 -2.32
CA ILE A 88 5.89 -2.54 -3.14
C ILE A 88 6.13 -3.79 -3.97
N THR A 89 7.34 -3.93 -4.51
CA THR A 89 7.71 -5.10 -5.31
C THR A 89 7.55 -6.38 -4.48
N GLU A 90 8.05 -6.40 -3.24
CA GLU A 90 7.88 -7.53 -2.32
C GLU A 90 6.41 -7.81 -1.98
N LEU A 91 5.58 -6.77 -1.81
CA LEU A 91 4.15 -6.91 -1.58
C LEU A 91 3.48 -7.60 -2.77
N VAL A 92 3.70 -7.09 -4.00
CA VAL A 92 3.11 -7.62 -5.22
C VAL A 92 3.54 -9.06 -5.46
N ASP A 93 4.84 -9.34 -5.43
CA ASP A 93 5.37 -10.69 -5.63
C ASP A 93 4.86 -11.66 -4.56
N GLY A 94 4.87 -11.22 -3.30
CA GLY A 94 4.41 -12.01 -2.17
C GLY A 94 2.90 -12.32 -2.24
N TRP A 95 2.09 -11.34 -2.63
CA TRP A 95 0.65 -11.48 -2.75
C TRP A 95 0.27 -12.38 -3.93
N CYS A 96 0.80 -12.10 -5.13
CA CYS A 96 0.50 -12.88 -6.34
C CYS A 96 0.99 -14.33 -6.26
N SER A 97 2.08 -14.59 -5.53
CA SER A 97 2.57 -15.96 -5.27
C SER A 97 1.80 -16.69 -4.17
N GLY A 98 0.96 -15.99 -3.40
CA GLY A 98 0.26 -16.55 -2.23
C GLY A 98 1.17 -16.74 -1.00
N LYS A 99 2.36 -16.14 -1.00
CA LYS A 99 3.28 -16.13 0.14
C LYS A 99 2.83 -15.15 1.24
N LEU A 100 2.15 -14.07 0.85
CA LEU A 100 1.53 -13.11 1.75
C LEU A 100 0.02 -13.31 1.79
N ALA A 101 -0.57 -13.09 2.96
CA ALA A 101 -2.00 -13.10 3.21
C ALA A 101 -2.32 -12.17 4.39
N VAL A 102 -3.54 -11.64 4.41
CA VAL A 102 -4.13 -10.90 5.53
C VAL A 102 -5.18 -11.76 6.22
#